data_AF-A0AAD8VXQ4-F1
#
_entry.id   AF-A0AAD8VXQ4-F1
#
_cell.length_a   1.000
_cell.length_b   1.000
_cell.length_c   1.000
_cell.angle_alpha   90.00
_cell.angle_beta   90.00
_cell.angle_gamma   90.00
#
_symmetry.space_group_name_H-M   'P 1'
#
loop_
_entity.id
_entity.type
_entity.pdbx_description
1 polymer ?
#
loop_
_entity_poly.entity_id
_entity_poly.type
_entity_poly.pdbx_seq_one_letter_code
_entity_poly.pdbx_strand_id
1 'polypeptide(L)'
;MGRRGPRAGRSPPRGLWLFAAQAHPARPGRWAGPTGQASGRSGPAPQAGEIDNLTVTLGQSTLVVLCRFHVGAGIPGVAPHYTSPPSTFNVLFGSSWWDPSPLYLCSTSSSSSSRTFLSSPTNPSSPSPTKPRATMFLTRTEYDRGVNTFSPEGRLFQVEYAIEAIKLGSTAIGLKTKDGVVLAVEKRVTSPLLEPSSVEKIMEIDEHVGCAMSGLIADARTLVEHARVETQNHRFSYGEPMTVESTTQAICDLALRFGEGEEESMSRPFGVSLLIAGHDENGPSLYYTDPSGTFWQCNAKAIGSGSEGADSSLQEQFNKELTLEEAESIALSILKQVMEEKVTPNNVDIAKVAPNYHLYTPAEVEAVIARL
;
A
#
# COMPACT_ATOMS: atom_id res chain seq x y z
N MET A 1 57.22 -23.42 20.92
CA MET A 1 57.22 -22.48 19.76
C MET A 1 56.16 -22.96 18.78
N GLY A 2 55.10 -22.25 18.39
CA GLY A 2 54.54 -20.97 18.77
C GLY A 2 53.03 -21.05 18.50
N ARG A 3 52.22 -20.40 19.35
CA ARG A 3 50.77 -20.34 19.22
C ARG A 3 50.38 -19.44 18.04
N ARG A 4 49.48 -19.88 17.16
CA ARG A 4 48.73 -19.02 16.22
C ARG A 4 47.23 -19.23 16.47
N GLY A 5 46.54 -18.16 16.84
CA GLY A 5 45.10 -18.13 17.14
C GLY A 5 44.20 -18.11 15.89
N PRO A 6 42.88 -18.21 16.10
CA PRO A 6 41.90 -18.31 15.03
C PRO A 6 41.61 -16.95 14.36
N ARG A 7 41.37 -16.98 13.04
CA ARG A 7 40.96 -15.81 12.24
C ARG A 7 39.47 -15.49 12.50
N ALA A 8 39.19 -14.36 13.13
CA ALA A 8 37.92 -13.61 13.00
C ALA A 8 37.82 -13.08 11.55
N GLY A 9 36.68 -12.90 10.89
CA GLY A 9 35.34 -12.50 11.32
C GLY A 9 34.91 -11.45 10.28
N ARG A 10 33.87 -11.75 9.49
CA ARG A 10 33.35 -10.87 8.44
C ARG A 10 32.86 -9.55 9.05
N SER A 11 33.20 -8.43 8.41
CA SER A 11 32.78 -7.08 8.76
C SER A 11 31.26 -6.89 8.62
N PRO A 12 30.58 -6.23 9.58
CA PRO A 12 29.18 -5.84 9.42
C PRO A 12 29.04 -4.58 8.55
N PRO A 13 27.88 -4.37 7.89
CA PRO A 13 27.58 -3.14 7.15
C PRO A 13 27.41 -1.95 8.10
N ARG A 14 27.79 -0.76 7.59
CA ARG A 14 27.93 0.51 8.30
C ARG A 14 26.62 0.95 8.93
N GLY A 15 26.66 1.19 10.25
CA GLY A 15 25.56 1.71 11.04
C GLY A 15 25.22 3.16 10.76
N LEU A 16 23.94 3.46 10.98
CA LEU A 16 23.31 4.76 11.16
C LEU A 16 24.07 5.56 12.24
N TRP A 17 24.55 6.76 11.94
CA TRP A 17 25.06 7.68 12.98
C TRP A 17 23.93 8.64 13.36
N LEU A 18 23.33 8.46 14.55
CA LEU A 18 22.54 9.52 15.18
C LEU A 18 23.48 10.61 15.70
N PHE A 19 23.30 11.85 15.23
CA PHE A 19 23.87 13.02 15.89
C PHE A 19 22.73 13.91 16.39
N ALA A 20 22.70 14.14 17.71
CA ALA A 20 21.80 15.11 18.32
C ALA A 20 22.39 16.52 18.12
N ALA A 21 21.63 17.42 17.49
CA ALA A 21 21.94 18.84 17.44
C ALA A 21 21.09 19.57 18.49
N GLN A 22 21.74 20.31 19.41
CA GLN A 22 21.08 21.16 20.39
C GLN A 22 20.99 22.59 19.85
N ALA A 23 19.77 23.10 19.66
CA ALA A 23 19.53 24.51 19.36
C ALA A 23 19.36 25.30 20.67
N HIS A 24 20.15 26.35 20.89
CA HIS A 24 19.92 27.29 21.98
C HIS A 24 19.01 28.45 21.51
N PRO A 25 17.91 28.77 22.23
CA PRO A 25 17.13 29.96 21.95
C PRO A 25 17.92 31.22 22.35
N ALA A 26 17.92 32.23 21.47
CA ALA A 26 18.48 33.55 21.76
C ALA A 26 17.69 34.22 22.90
N ARG A 27 18.38 34.77 23.90
CA ARG A 27 17.78 35.45 25.06
C ARG A 27 16.97 36.68 24.61
N PRO A 28 15.74 36.90 25.13
CA PRO A 28 15.04 38.16 24.90
C PRO A 28 15.70 39.28 25.72
N GLY A 29 16.05 40.38 25.04
CA GLY A 29 16.60 41.59 25.64
C GLY A 29 15.61 42.28 26.59
N ARG A 30 16.11 42.71 27.76
CA ARG A 30 15.37 43.56 28.72
C ARG A 30 14.96 44.89 28.06
N TRP A 31 13.71 45.29 28.26
CA TRP A 31 13.31 46.70 28.22
C TRP A 31 12.67 47.06 29.55
N ALA A 32 13.29 48.02 30.26
CA ALA A 32 12.73 48.68 31.42
C ALA A 32 11.73 49.73 30.92
N GLY A 33 10.50 49.70 31.43
CA GLY A 33 9.56 50.82 31.26
C GLY A 33 9.53 51.68 32.52
N PRO A 34 9.33 53.01 32.42
CA PRO A 34 8.72 53.76 33.49
C PRO A 34 7.18 53.68 33.38
N THR A 35 6.56 53.60 34.55
CA THR A 35 5.13 53.69 34.87
C THR A 35 4.38 54.85 34.18
N GLY A 36 3.15 54.60 33.71
CA GLY A 36 2.23 55.66 33.29
C GLY A 36 0.89 55.16 32.75
N GLN A 37 -0.19 55.86 33.12
CA GLN A 37 -1.61 55.49 33.01
C GLN A 37 -2.23 55.50 31.61
N ALA A 38 -3.38 54.81 31.54
CA ALA A 38 -4.49 54.80 30.59
C ALA A 38 -4.60 55.92 29.54
N SER A 39 -4.88 55.54 28.28
CA SER A 39 -5.97 56.10 27.46
C SER A 39 -6.08 55.34 26.12
N GLY A 40 -7.32 55.16 25.66
CA GLY A 40 -7.63 54.41 24.44
C GLY A 40 -7.12 55.09 23.17
N ARG A 41 -6.50 54.29 22.30
CA ARG A 41 -6.41 54.49 20.85
C ARG A 41 -6.09 53.14 20.19
N SER A 42 -6.82 52.83 19.12
CA SER A 42 -6.55 51.72 18.21
C SER A 42 -5.10 51.76 17.70
N GLY A 43 -4.28 50.78 18.09
CA GLY A 43 -2.95 50.52 17.53
C GLY A 43 -3.04 49.54 16.34
N PRO A 44 -2.07 49.55 15.41
CA PRO A 44 -2.09 48.69 14.24
C PRO A 44 -1.89 47.21 14.63
N ALA A 45 -2.48 46.30 13.84
CA ALA A 45 -2.30 44.86 13.96
C ALA A 45 -0.80 44.47 13.90
N PRO A 46 -0.35 43.41 14.58
CA PRO A 46 1.05 43.00 14.55
C PRO A 46 1.46 42.60 13.13
N GLN A 47 2.53 43.22 12.61
CA GLN A 47 3.14 42.82 11.35
C GLN A 47 3.80 41.45 11.49
N ALA A 48 3.71 40.64 10.42
CA ALA A 48 4.35 39.34 10.29
C ALA A 48 5.86 39.43 10.61
N GLY A 49 6.33 38.58 11.53
CA GLY A 49 7.76 38.48 11.86
C GLY A 49 8.50 37.59 10.86
N GLU A 50 9.64 38.04 10.38
CA GLU A 50 10.58 37.32 9.52
C GLU A 50 11.62 36.62 10.42
N ILE A 51 11.89 35.33 10.20
CA ILE A 51 12.98 34.60 10.85
C ILE A 51 14.09 34.46 9.81
N ASP A 52 15.19 35.17 9.99
CA ASP A 52 16.32 35.10 9.06
C ASP A 52 17.33 34.01 9.45
N ASN A 53 17.58 33.13 8.47
CA ASN A 53 18.77 32.30 8.27
C ASN A 53 19.10 31.22 9.31
N LEU A 54 18.98 29.96 8.89
CA LEU A 54 19.47 28.80 9.63
C LEU A 54 20.89 28.49 9.15
N THR A 55 21.87 28.70 10.03
CA THR A 55 23.29 28.46 9.72
C THR A 55 23.70 27.13 10.34
N VAL A 56 24.15 26.18 9.52
CA VAL A 56 24.64 24.88 9.98
C VAL A 56 26.13 24.76 9.62
N THR A 57 26.97 24.58 10.63
CA THR A 57 28.42 24.40 10.47
C THR A 57 28.77 22.92 10.50
N LEU A 58 29.43 22.42 9.46
CA LEU A 58 29.91 21.05 9.37
C LEU A 58 31.42 21.07 9.16
N GLY A 59 32.18 20.92 10.25
CA GLY A 59 33.64 21.00 10.22
C GLY A 59 34.15 22.38 9.77
N GLN A 60 35.06 22.43 8.80
CA GLN A 60 35.64 23.68 8.28
C GLN A 60 34.77 24.42 7.23
N SER A 61 33.56 23.92 6.96
CA SER A 61 32.66 24.51 5.96
C SER A 61 31.34 24.94 6.59
N THR A 62 30.87 26.14 6.24
CA THR A 62 29.58 26.69 6.70
C THR A 62 28.55 26.60 5.57
N LEU A 63 27.40 26.00 5.84
CA LEU A 63 26.25 25.99 4.93
C LEU A 63 25.17 26.93 5.49
N VAL A 64 24.76 27.91 4.68
CA VAL A 64 23.65 28.83 5.02
C VAL A 64 22.41 28.35 4.27
N VAL A 65 21.36 28.00 4.99
CA VAL A 65 20.07 27.62 4.40
C VAL A 65 19.08 28.76 4.61
N LEU A 66 18.65 29.37 3.50
CA LEU A 66 17.59 30.39 3.46
C LEU A 66 16.23 29.69 3.40
N CYS A 67 15.48 29.72 4.50
CA CYS A 67 14.08 29.29 4.53
C CYS A 67 13.18 30.50 4.72
N ARG A 68 12.13 30.63 3.89
CA ARG A 68 11.12 31.68 3.98
C ARG A 68 9.80 31.07 4.45
N PHE A 69 9.31 31.45 5.62
CA PHE A 69 8.00 31.02 6.13
C PHE A 69 6.97 32.14 5.98
N HIS A 70 5.76 31.80 5.54
CA HIS A 70 4.60 32.70 5.55
C HIS A 70 3.66 32.25 6.68
N VAL A 71 3.47 33.11 7.68
CA VAL A 71 2.45 32.90 8.72
C VAL A 71 1.17 33.59 8.25
N GLY A 72 0.11 32.83 8.00
CA GLY A 72 -1.20 33.36 7.61
C GLY A 72 -1.83 34.20 8.73
N ALA A 73 -2.48 35.31 8.36
CA ALA A 73 -3.16 36.19 9.30
C ALA A 73 -4.37 35.48 9.96
N GLY A 74 -4.43 35.49 11.29
CA GLY A 74 -5.51 34.88 12.07
C GLY A 74 -6.85 35.63 11.93
N ILE A 75 -7.94 34.89 12.07
CA ILE A 75 -9.32 35.39 12.09
C ILE A 75 -9.57 36.13 13.42
N PRO A 76 -10.16 37.35 13.43
CA PRO A 76 -10.43 38.09 14.66
C PRO A 76 -11.51 37.39 15.50
N GLY A 77 -11.19 37.09 16.76
CA GLY A 77 -12.15 36.55 17.75
C GLY A 77 -11.80 35.18 18.35
N VAL A 78 -10.73 34.53 17.87
CA VAL A 78 -10.26 33.24 18.41
C VAL A 78 -8.94 33.46 19.15
N ALA A 79 -8.86 33.08 20.43
CA ALA A 79 -7.60 33.10 21.17
C ALA A 79 -6.63 32.06 20.57
N PRO A 80 -5.36 32.41 20.28
CA PRO A 80 -4.42 31.46 19.70
C PRO A 80 -4.04 30.40 20.74
N HIS A 81 -4.31 29.13 20.42
CA HIS A 81 -3.67 28.02 21.10
C HIS A 81 -2.20 27.97 20.67
N TYR A 82 -1.29 28.15 21.63
CA TYR A 82 0.14 27.94 21.43
C TYR A 82 0.41 26.42 21.39
N THR A 83 0.72 25.87 20.23
CA THR A 83 1.35 24.55 20.13
C THR A 83 2.86 24.72 20.18
N SER A 84 3.54 23.98 21.06
CA SER A 84 5.00 23.93 21.08
C SER A 84 5.52 23.31 19.78
N PRO A 85 6.58 23.85 19.15
CA PRO A 85 7.13 23.26 17.94
C PRO A 85 7.73 21.88 18.24
N PRO A 86 7.67 20.92 17.30
CA PRO A 86 8.33 19.64 17.47
C PRO A 86 9.85 19.84 17.61
N SER A 87 10.45 19.18 18.59
CA SER A 87 11.86 19.30 18.96
C SER A 87 12.83 18.60 18.00
N THR A 88 12.35 18.04 16.88
CA THR A 88 13.19 17.28 15.94
C THR A 88 12.65 17.37 14.50
N PHE A 89 13.52 17.67 13.53
CA PHE A 89 13.24 17.57 12.09
C PHE A 89 14.31 16.66 11.44
N ASN A 90 13.88 15.77 10.55
CA ASN A 90 14.77 14.93 9.74
C ASN A 90 15.02 15.58 8.37
N VAL A 91 16.29 15.70 7.98
CA VAL A 91 16.71 16.16 6.64
C VAL A 91 17.26 14.96 5.86
N LEU A 92 16.64 14.62 4.73
CA LEU A 92 17.11 13.58 3.80
C LEU A 92 18.10 14.19 2.80
N PHE A 93 19.34 13.71 2.77
CA PHE A 93 20.34 14.05 1.75
C PHE A 93 20.25 13.07 0.58
N GLY A 94 19.88 13.55 -0.61
CA GLY A 94 20.01 12.82 -1.88
C GLY A 94 21.35 13.12 -2.56
N SER A 95 22.08 12.08 -2.95
CA SER A 95 23.37 12.18 -3.66
C SER A 95 23.19 12.51 -5.16
N SER A 96 24.01 13.45 -5.62
CA SER A 96 24.10 14.12 -6.92
C SER A 96 24.41 13.24 -8.16
N TRP A 97 23.95 13.70 -9.34
CA TRP A 97 24.73 13.72 -10.59
C TRP A 97 24.47 15.04 -11.37
N TRP A 98 25.55 15.70 -11.77
CA TRP A 98 25.67 16.88 -12.65
C TRP A 98 25.42 16.46 -14.13
N ASP A 99 25.16 17.28 -15.18
CA ASP A 99 25.43 18.68 -15.57
C ASP A 99 24.69 18.94 -16.94
N PRO A 100 24.88 20.05 -17.71
CA PRO A 100 24.51 21.45 -17.56
C PRO A 100 23.50 21.95 -18.64
N SER A 101 23.01 23.18 -18.47
CA SER A 101 22.16 23.96 -19.40
C SER A 101 22.89 24.40 -20.71
N PRO A 102 22.20 25.03 -21.68
CA PRO A 102 22.05 26.49 -21.61
C PRO A 102 20.70 27.07 -22.04
N LEU A 103 20.48 28.29 -21.54
CA LEU A 103 19.39 29.24 -21.76
C LEU A 103 19.33 29.84 -23.19
N TYR A 104 18.25 30.60 -23.40
CA TYR A 104 17.92 31.57 -24.48
C TYR A 104 17.14 30.97 -25.66
N LEU A 105 16.07 31.57 -26.21
CA LEU A 105 15.65 32.98 -26.30
C LEU A 105 14.13 33.06 -26.55
N CYS A 106 13.48 34.09 -25.99
CA CYS A 106 12.13 34.53 -26.34
C CYS A 106 12.19 35.39 -27.61
N SER A 107 11.30 35.16 -28.59
CA SER A 107 10.98 36.15 -29.61
C SER A 107 9.55 36.01 -30.10
N THR A 108 8.75 37.00 -29.75
CA THR A 108 7.48 37.40 -30.38
C THR A 108 7.71 37.79 -31.85
N SER A 109 6.84 37.34 -32.77
CA SER A 109 6.39 38.18 -33.88
C SER A 109 5.19 37.58 -34.62
N SER A 110 4.08 38.29 -34.50
CA SER A 110 2.98 38.36 -35.46
C SER A 110 3.47 38.74 -36.88
N SER A 111 2.90 38.13 -37.92
CA SER A 111 2.40 38.88 -39.10
C SER A 111 1.73 37.95 -40.10
N SER A 112 0.45 38.25 -40.34
CA SER A 112 -0.33 37.95 -41.54
C SER A 112 0.37 38.36 -42.83
N SER A 113 0.20 37.59 -43.91
CA SER A 113 -0.16 38.14 -45.22
C SER A 113 -0.54 37.06 -46.24
N SER A 114 -1.70 37.33 -46.83
CA SER A 114 -2.47 36.62 -47.83
C SER A 114 -1.72 36.38 -49.14
N ARG A 115 -2.05 35.29 -49.83
CA ARG A 115 -2.00 35.26 -51.29
C ARG A 115 -3.03 34.27 -51.87
N THR A 116 -4.10 34.85 -52.37
CA THR A 116 -5.16 34.23 -53.18
C THR A 116 -4.63 33.93 -54.58
N PHE A 117 -4.81 32.71 -55.08
CA PHE A 117 -4.78 32.42 -56.52
C PHE A 117 -5.84 31.38 -56.88
N LEU A 118 -6.34 31.52 -58.10
CA LEU A 118 -7.63 31.11 -58.63
C LEU A 118 -7.88 29.59 -58.71
N SER A 119 -9.18 29.29 -58.71
CA SER A 119 -9.91 28.04 -58.94
C SER A 119 -9.69 27.35 -60.30
N SER A 120 -9.68 26.01 -60.32
CA SER A 120 -10.62 25.19 -61.13
C SER A 120 -10.58 23.69 -60.72
N PRO A 121 -11.66 22.91 -60.96
CA PRO A 121 -11.99 21.71 -60.20
C PRO A 121 -11.86 20.38 -60.97
N THR A 122 -11.47 19.27 -60.33
CA THR A 122 -11.82 17.89 -60.75
C THR A 122 -11.57 16.86 -59.64
N ASN A 123 -12.68 16.30 -59.13
CA ASN A 123 -13.01 14.95 -58.61
C ASN A 123 -12.00 13.97 -57.94
N PRO A 124 -12.51 13.05 -57.08
CA PRO A 124 -11.82 12.54 -55.89
C PRO A 124 -11.09 11.21 -56.09
N SER A 125 -9.92 11.07 -55.47
CA SER A 125 -9.23 9.78 -55.31
C SER A 125 -9.27 9.34 -53.83
N SER A 126 -10.08 8.30 -53.57
CA SER A 126 -10.01 7.29 -52.50
C SER A 126 -9.24 7.61 -51.20
N PRO A 127 -9.89 7.56 -50.01
CA PRO A 127 -9.17 7.57 -48.75
C PRO A 127 -8.44 6.22 -48.56
N SER A 128 -7.14 6.30 -48.27
CA SER A 128 -6.34 5.20 -47.73
C SER A 128 -6.95 4.67 -46.43
N PRO A 129 -6.84 3.36 -46.11
CA PRO A 129 -7.43 2.81 -44.91
C PRO A 129 -6.74 3.41 -43.68
N THR A 130 -7.46 4.25 -42.95
CA THR A 130 -7.06 4.67 -41.62
C THR A 130 -7.07 3.43 -40.71
N LYS A 131 -5.98 3.23 -39.95
CA LYS A 131 -5.87 2.21 -38.92
C LYS A 131 -7.15 2.19 -38.07
N PRO A 132 -7.72 1.01 -37.73
CA PRO A 132 -8.87 0.97 -36.85
C PRO A 132 -8.47 1.63 -35.52
N ARG A 133 -9.20 2.70 -35.19
CA ARG A 133 -9.15 3.37 -33.89
C ARG A 133 -9.46 2.30 -32.85
N ALA A 134 -8.62 2.19 -31.82
CA ALA A 134 -8.79 1.22 -30.74
C ALA A 134 -10.27 1.17 -30.31
N THR A 135 -10.89 0.01 -30.47
CA THR A 135 -12.22 -0.27 -29.94
C THR A 135 -12.12 -0.10 -28.43
N MET A 136 -12.56 1.04 -27.90
CA MET A 136 -12.76 1.15 -26.46
C MET A 136 -13.83 0.13 -26.09
N PHE A 137 -13.54 -0.69 -25.08
CA PHE A 137 -14.52 -1.54 -24.41
C PHE A 137 -15.56 -0.64 -23.73
N LEU A 138 -16.55 -0.17 -24.48
CA LEU A 138 -17.66 0.63 -23.97
C LEU A 138 -18.82 -0.30 -23.62
N THR A 139 -18.70 -0.99 -22.49
CA THR A 139 -19.90 -1.38 -21.74
C THR A 139 -20.56 -0.10 -21.25
N ARG A 140 -21.88 0.02 -21.40
CA ARG A 140 -22.65 1.24 -21.22
C ARG A 140 -22.51 1.81 -19.78
N THR A 141 -21.60 2.78 -19.58
CA THR A 141 -21.37 3.50 -18.32
C THR A 141 -22.18 4.80 -18.27
N GLU A 142 -23.46 4.70 -17.93
CA GLU A 142 -24.34 5.89 -17.82
C GLU A 142 -24.36 6.50 -16.39
N TYR A 143 -23.79 5.82 -15.39
CA TYR A 143 -23.96 6.18 -13.96
C TYR A 143 -22.72 5.95 -13.06
N ASP A 144 -21.50 6.18 -13.53
CA ASP A 144 -20.25 5.89 -12.79
C ASP A 144 -19.47 7.14 -12.31
N ARG A 145 -20.08 8.34 -12.39
CA ARG A 145 -19.34 9.60 -12.18
C ARG A 145 -18.93 9.90 -10.73
N GLY A 146 -19.68 9.42 -9.75
CA GLY A 146 -19.39 9.61 -8.32
C GLY A 146 -18.99 8.30 -7.65
N VAL A 147 -18.12 8.37 -6.63
CA VAL A 147 -17.63 7.19 -5.91
C VAL A 147 -18.78 6.42 -5.22
N ASN A 148 -19.78 7.16 -4.75
CA ASN A 148 -20.94 6.63 -4.02
C ASN A 148 -22.19 6.48 -4.90
N THR A 149 -22.03 6.29 -6.21
CA THR A 149 -23.17 6.14 -7.14
C THR A 149 -23.72 4.71 -7.12
N PHE A 150 -25.04 4.59 -6.92
CA PHE A 150 -25.75 3.31 -6.95
C PHE A 150 -26.19 2.93 -8.36
N SER A 151 -26.17 1.64 -8.64
CA SER A 151 -26.78 1.03 -9.82
C SER A 151 -28.30 0.98 -9.69
N PRO A 152 -29.05 0.83 -10.80
CA PRO A 152 -30.49 0.62 -10.76
C PRO A 152 -30.92 -0.59 -9.89
N GLU A 153 -30.03 -1.57 -9.72
CA GLU A 153 -30.21 -2.75 -8.87
C GLU A 153 -29.87 -2.51 -7.39
N GLY A 154 -29.43 -1.29 -7.03
CA GLY A 154 -29.13 -0.90 -5.65
C GLY A 154 -27.71 -1.23 -5.17
N ARG A 155 -26.76 -1.50 -6.08
CA ARG A 155 -25.37 -1.83 -5.74
C ARG A 155 -24.42 -0.67 -6.04
N LEU A 156 -23.34 -0.51 -5.27
CA LEU A 156 -22.35 0.53 -5.54
C LEU A 156 -21.45 0.15 -6.72
N PHE A 157 -21.41 0.97 -7.77
CA PHE A 157 -20.63 0.64 -8.98
C PHE A 157 -19.14 0.45 -8.69
N GLN A 158 -18.54 1.30 -7.86
CA GLN A 158 -17.11 1.22 -7.55
C GLN A 158 -16.73 -0.08 -6.82
N VAL A 159 -17.63 -0.60 -5.97
CA VAL A 159 -17.43 -1.87 -5.27
C VAL A 159 -17.53 -3.04 -6.25
N GLU A 160 -18.51 -3.03 -7.14
CA GLU A 160 -18.63 -4.05 -8.21
C GLU A 160 -17.39 -4.07 -9.11
N TYR A 161 -16.87 -2.90 -9.48
CA TYR A 161 -15.63 -2.80 -10.27
C TYR A 161 -14.42 -3.35 -9.52
N ALA A 162 -14.32 -3.10 -8.21
CA ALA A 162 -13.25 -3.66 -7.38
C ALA A 162 -13.36 -5.18 -7.26
N ILE A 163 -14.57 -5.73 -7.14
CA ILE A 163 -14.83 -7.18 -7.13
C ILE A 163 -14.40 -7.82 -8.45
N GLU A 164 -14.73 -7.22 -9.58
CA GLU A 164 -14.29 -7.71 -10.89
C GLU A 164 -12.77 -7.62 -11.07
N ALA A 165 -12.11 -6.60 -10.49
CA ALA A 165 -10.65 -6.49 -10.52
C ALA A 165 -9.94 -7.64 -9.77
N ILE A 166 -10.56 -8.21 -8.73
CA ILE A 166 -10.00 -9.36 -7.99
C ILE A 166 -9.90 -10.59 -8.90
N LYS A 167 -10.85 -10.80 -9.82
CA LYS A 167 -10.82 -11.91 -10.78
C LYS A 167 -9.64 -11.82 -11.76
N LEU A 168 -8.95 -10.69 -11.84
CA LEU A 168 -7.72 -10.56 -12.64
C LEU A 168 -6.46 -10.95 -11.84
N GLY A 169 -6.56 -11.02 -10.51
CA GLY A 169 -5.46 -11.40 -9.63
C GLY A 169 -5.06 -12.86 -9.77
N SER A 170 -3.83 -13.20 -9.43
CA SER A 170 -3.40 -14.59 -9.34
C SER A 170 -4.13 -15.37 -8.25
N THR A 171 -4.31 -16.66 -8.49
CA THR A 171 -5.18 -17.51 -7.69
C THR A 171 -4.60 -17.75 -6.31
N ALA A 172 -5.44 -17.69 -5.29
CA ALA A 172 -5.12 -18.05 -3.91
C ALA A 172 -6.22 -18.96 -3.35
N ILE A 173 -5.83 -19.98 -2.61
CA ILE A 173 -6.71 -21.01 -2.07
C ILE A 173 -6.44 -21.14 -0.57
N GLY A 174 -7.50 -21.17 0.23
CA GLY A 174 -7.44 -21.46 1.65
C GLY A 174 -8.28 -22.68 2.02
N LEU A 175 -7.74 -23.57 2.84
CA LEU A 175 -8.46 -24.71 3.44
C LEU A 175 -8.26 -24.76 4.95
N LYS A 176 -9.37 -24.84 5.68
CA LYS A 176 -9.39 -25.10 7.12
C LYS A 176 -9.50 -26.59 7.39
N THR A 177 -8.66 -27.08 8.29
CA THR A 177 -8.70 -28.43 8.87
C THR A 177 -9.01 -28.36 10.36
N LYS A 178 -9.06 -29.51 11.05
CA LYS A 178 -9.20 -29.55 12.52
C LYS A 178 -7.95 -29.05 13.24
N ASP A 179 -6.77 -29.24 12.65
CA ASP A 179 -5.48 -28.96 13.29
C ASP A 179 -4.90 -27.58 12.91
N GLY A 180 -5.40 -26.97 11.83
CA GLY A 180 -4.84 -25.73 11.31
C GLY A 180 -5.47 -25.29 9.99
N VAL A 181 -4.90 -24.24 9.40
CA VAL A 181 -5.34 -23.70 8.10
C VAL A 181 -4.16 -23.67 7.12
N VAL A 182 -4.40 -24.07 5.89
CA VAL A 182 -3.42 -24.03 4.79
C VAL A 182 -3.81 -22.93 3.81
N LEU A 183 -2.83 -22.13 3.39
CA LEU A 183 -2.92 -21.15 2.33
C LEU A 183 -1.96 -21.55 1.20
N ALA A 184 -2.45 -21.64 -0.03
CA ALA A 184 -1.64 -21.90 -1.22
C ALA A 184 -1.91 -20.82 -2.27
N VAL A 185 -0.85 -20.22 -2.81
CA VAL A 185 -0.98 -19.10 -3.75
C VAL A 185 -0.09 -19.27 -4.98
N GLU A 186 -0.63 -18.87 -6.12
CA GLU A 186 0.09 -18.76 -7.39
C GLU A 186 0.90 -17.44 -7.43
N LYS A 187 2.19 -17.54 -7.71
CA LYS A 187 3.06 -16.41 -8.07
C LYS A 187 3.24 -16.35 -9.58
N ARG A 188 2.75 -15.26 -10.19
CA ARG A 188 2.97 -14.98 -11.61
C ARG A 188 4.32 -14.33 -11.83
N VAL A 189 5.32 -15.15 -12.11
CA VAL A 189 6.67 -14.70 -12.46
C VAL A 189 6.71 -14.41 -13.96
N THR A 190 6.51 -13.14 -14.34
CA THR A 190 6.39 -12.74 -15.75
C THR A 190 7.70 -12.81 -16.55
N SER A 191 8.84 -12.84 -15.86
CA SER A 191 10.17 -12.83 -16.46
C SER A 191 11.14 -13.66 -15.63
N PRO A 192 12.05 -14.43 -16.24
CA PRO A 192 13.10 -15.15 -15.52
C PRO A 192 14.11 -14.22 -14.81
N LEU A 193 14.07 -12.92 -15.09
CA LEU A 193 14.89 -11.90 -14.42
C LEU A 193 14.25 -11.38 -13.11
N LEU A 194 13.00 -11.76 -12.84
CA LEU A 194 12.29 -11.38 -11.63
C LEU A 194 12.70 -12.33 -10.49
N GLU A 195 13.19 -11.78 -9.39
CA GLU A 195 13.52 -12.56 -8.20
C GLU A 195 12.23 -13.07 -7.53
N PRO A 196 11.96 -14.38 -7.50
CA PRO A 196 10.70 -14.92 -7.00
C PRO A 196 10.46 -14.64 -5.51
N SER A 197 11.53 -14.48 -4.73
CA SER A 197 11.44 -14.16 -3.30
C SER A 197 10.97 -12.73 -3.03
N SER A 198 11.01 -11.84 -4.02
CA SER A 198 10.54 -10.45 -3.88
C SER A 198 9.03 -10.30 -4.07
N VAL A 199 8.37 -11.31 -4.63
CA VAL A 199 6.93 -11.33 -4.91
C VAL A 199 6.22 -12.05 -3.76
N GLU A 200 5.83 -11.29 -2.75
CA GLU A 200 5.10 -11.81 -1.59
C GLU A 200 3.59 -11.76 -1.84
N LYS A 201 2.94 -12.92 -1.78
CA LYS A 201 1.47 -13.06 -1.83
C LYS A 201 0.85 -13.70 -0.59
N ILE A 202 1.68 -14.21 0.31
CA ILE A 202 1.30 -14.58 1.66
C ILE A 202 2.11 -13.69 2.60
N MET A 203 1.45 -13.03 3.54
CA MET A 203 2.08 -12.17 4.54
C MET A 203 1.65 -12.60 5.94
N GLU A 204 2.60 -12.55 6.87
CA GLU A 204 2.34 -12.67 8.30
C GLU A 204 1.71 -11.39 8.85
N ILE A 205 0.63 -11.52 9.63
CA ILE A 205 0.02 -10.40 10.37
C ILE A 205 0.45 -10.44 11.84
N ASP A 206 0.34 -11.59 12.48
CA ASP A 206 0.84 -11.86 13.84
C ASP A 206 1.33 -13.32 13.90
N GLU A 207 1.95 -13.71 15.01
CA GLU A 207 2.55 -15.04 15.20
C GLU A 207 1.57 -16.20 14.92
N HIS A 208 0.27 -15.99 15.13
CA HIS A 208 -0.83 -16.94 14.94
C HIS A 208 -1.79 -16.56 13.79
N VAL A 209 -1.46 -15.57 12.96
CA VAL A 209 -2.32 -15.08 11.86
C VAL A 209 -1.51 -14.82 10.59
N GLY A 210 -1.88 -15.49 9.51
CA GLY A 210 -1.36 -15.28 8.16
C GLY A 210 -2.44 -14.82 7.19
N CYS A 211 -2.04 -14.16 6.10
CA CYS A 211 -2.95 -13.65 5.10
C CYS A 211 -2.45 -13.93 3.69
N ALA A 212 -3.31 -14.48 2.83
CA ALA A 212 -3.09 -14.57 1.40
C ALA A 212 -3.94 -13.53 0.66
N MET A 213 -3.42 -12.97 -0.43
CA MET A 213 -4.07 -11.86 -1.14
C MET A 213 -4.27 -12.15 -2.64
N SER A 214 -5.37 -11.64 -3.19
CA SER A 214 -5.60 -11.59 -4.63
C SER A 214 -6.22 -10.28 -5.08
N GLY A 215 -5.84 -9.81 -6.27
CA GLY A 215 -6.12 -8.47 -6.79
C GLY A 215 -4.87 -7.58 -6.76
N LEU A 216 -5.05 -6.31 -6.41
CA LEU A 216 -3.97 -5.31 -6.37
C LEU A 216 -3.11 -5.48 -5.11
N ILE A 217 -1.88 -5.97 -5.29
CA ILE A 217 -0.92 -6.22 -4.20
C ILE A 217 -0.57 -4.95 -3.42
N ALA A 218 -0.55 -3.78 -4.09
CA ALA A 218 -0.29 -2.50 -3.45
C ALA A 218 -1.32 -2.16 -2.36
N ASP A 219 -2.60 -2.42 -2.65
CA ASP A 219 -3.70 -2.21 -1.72
C ASP A 219 -3.63 -3.21 -0.54
N ALA A 220 -3.26 -4.46 -0.84
CA ALA A 220 -3.10 -5.52 0.15
C ALA A 220 -2.07 -5.17 1.24
N ARG A 221 -0.96 -4.55 0.85
CA ARG A 221 0.11 -4.15 1.78
C ARG A 221 -0.38 -3.13 2.81
N THR A 222 -1.20 -2.17 2.38
CA THR A 222 -1.80 -1.18 3.29
C THR A 222 -2.73 -1.86 4.30
N LEU A 223 -3.57 -2.79 3.85
CA LEU A 223 -4.48 -3.53 4.72
C LEU A 223 -3.75 -4.41 5.74
N VAL A 224 -2.70 -5.12 5.30
CA VAL A 224 -1.91 -5.99 6.19
C VAL A 224 -1.10 -5.18 7.18
N GLU A 225 -0.53 -4.04 6.78
CA GLU A 225 0.19 -3.18 7.71
C GLU A 225 -0.75 -2.58 8.76
N HIS A 226 -1.96 -2.18 8.36
CA HIS A 226 -2.98 -1.76 9.32
C HIS A 226 -3.33 -2.89 10.30
N ALA A 227 -3.53 -4.12 9.81
CA ALA A 227 -3.81 -5.28 10.65
C ALA A 227 -2.67 -5.58 11.65
N ARG A 228 -1.41 -5.43 11.23
CA ARG A 228 -0.24 -5.57 12.12
C ARG A 228 -0.27 -4.54 13.24
N VAL A 229 -0.58 -3.29 12.92
CA VAL A 229 -0.69 -2.24 13.94
C VAL A 229 -1.83 -2.54 14.91
N GLU A 230 -3.01 -2.93 14.41
CA GLU A 230 -4.18 -3.22 15.25
C GLU A 230 -3.96 -4.45 16.16
N THR A 231 -3.38 -5.53 15.63
CA THR A 231 -3.06 -6.72 16.42
C THR A 231 -2.04 -6.43 17.53
N GLN A 232 -1.00 -5.65 17.25
CA GLN A 232 -0.04 -5.23 18.27
C GLN A 232 -0.64 -4.26 19.29
N ASN A 233 -1.53 -3.35 18.86
CA ASN A 233 -2.25 -2.45 19.76
C ASN A 233 -3.17 -3.24 20.71
N HIS A 234 -3.86 -4.26 20.20
CA HIS A 234 -4.67 -5.16 21.01
C HIS A 234 -3.81 -5.90 22.04
N ARG A 235 -2.70 -6.51 21.59
CA ARG A 235 -1.76 -7.21 22.48
C ARG A 235 -1.18 -6.28 23.54
N PHE A 236 -0.87 -5.03 23.19
CA PHE A 236 -0.39 -4.02 24.13
C PHE A 236 -1.45 -3.63 25.17
N SER A 237 -2.70 -3.48 24.74
CA SER A 237 -3.79 -2.98 25.60
C SER A 237 -4.37 -4.05 26.51
N TYR A 238 -4.53 -5.27 26.00
CA TYR A 238 -5.21 -6.38 26.68
C TYR A 238 -4.26 -7.48 27.17
N GLY A 239 -3.01 -7.51 26.69
CA GLY A 239 -2.03 -8.51 27.10
C GLY A 239 -2.25 -9.90 26.50
N GLU A 240 -3.09 -10.02 25.47
CA GLU A 240 -3.47 -11.28 24.82
C GLU A 240 -3.46 -11.14 23.28
N PRO A 241 -3.23 -12.23 22.53
CA PRO A 241 -3.30 -12.20 21.07
C PRO A 241 -4.71 -11.85 20.58
N MET A 242 -4.79 -11.01 19.55
CA MET A 242 -6.08 -10.61 18.95
C MET A 242 -6.73 -11.82 18.26
N THR A 243 -8.05 -11.95 18.38
CA THR A 243 -8.78 -13.03 17.69
C THR A 243 -8.74 -12.84 16.17
N VAL A 244 -8.87 -13.93 15.42
CA VAL A 244 -8.79 -13.89 13.95
C VAL A 244 -9.99 -13.12 13.38
N GLU A 245 -11.16 -13.28 14.01
CA GLU A 245 -12.37 -12.53 13.68
C GLU A 245 -12.18 -11.02 13.89
N SER A 246 -11.65 -10.62 15.04
CA SER A 246 -11.43 -9.20 15.35
C SER A 246 -10.39 -8.59 14.41
N THR A 247 -9.34 -9.34 14.09
CA THR A 247 -8.32 -8.92 13.09
C THR A 247 -8.96 -8.72 11.71
N THR A 248 -9.85 -9.63 11.31
CA THR A 248 -10.59 -9.55 10.05
C THR A 248 -11.53 -8.34 10.04
N GLN A 249 -12.23 -8.09 11.15
CA GLN A 249 -13.11 -6.95 11.29
C GLN A 249 -12.36 -5.62 11.17
N ALA A 250 -11.20 -5.48 11.81
CA ALA A 250 -10.38 -4.26 11.71
C ALA A 250 -9.94 -3.96 10.25
N ILE A 251 -9.59 -5.00 9.49
CA ILE A 251 -9.28 -4.88 8.06
C ILE A 251 -10.50 -4.40 7.27
N CYS A 252 -11.68 -4.97 7.53
CA CYS A 252 -12.92 -4.61 6.86
C CYS A 252 -13.37 -3.18 7.21
N ASP A 253 -13.20 -2.76 8.46
CA ASP A 253 -13.51 -1.40 8.92
C ASP A 253 -12.63 -0.36 8.19
N LEU A 254 -11.36 -0.68 7.91
CA LEU A 254 -10.52 0.16 7.06
C LEU A 254 -10.96 0.12 5.59
N ALA A 255 -11.35 -1.04 5.08
CA ALA A 255 -11.77 -1.20 3.69
C ALA A 255 -13.02 -0.38 3.34
N LEU A 256 -13.90 -0.13 4.31
CA LEU A 256 -15.09 0.72 4.17
C LEU A 256 -14.78 2.23 4.08
N ARG A 257 -13.57 2.68 4.42
CA ARG A 257 -13.23 4.11 4.49
C ARG A 257 -12.95 4.72 3.11
N PHE A 258 -13.89 4.61 2.18
CA PHE A 258 -13.83 5.28 0.88
C PHE A 258 -15.08 6.13 0.63
N GLY A 259 -14.94 7.25 -0.09
CA GLY A 259 -16.05 8.16 -0.35
C GLY A 259 -15.65 9.63 -0.50
N GLU A 260 -16.68 10.48 -0.66
CA GLU A 260 -16.56 11.92 -0.85
C GLU A 260 -17.18 12.63 0.37
N GLY A 261 -16.44 12.84 1.46
CA GLY A 261 -17.05 13.53 2.62
C GLY A 261 -16.25 13.65 3.92
N GLU A 262 -15.17 12.88 4.10
CA GLU A 262 -14.35 12.94 5.33
C GLU A 262 -12.87 13.20 4.97
N GLU A 263 -12.16 13.94 5.82
CA GLU A 263 -10.75 14.33 5.61
C GLU A 263 -9.78 13.12 5.50
N GLU A 264 -10.23 11.91 5.85
CA GLU A 264 -9.45 10.67 5.82
C GLU A 264 -10.03 9.59 4.88
N SER A 265 -10.99 9.94 4.03
CA SER A 265 -11.62 8.96 3.13
C SER A 265 -10.78 8.71 1.88
N MET A 266 -10.58 7.44 1.54
CA MET A 266 -9.93 7.05 0.29
C MET A 266 -10.81 7.40 -0.90
N SER A 267 -10.18 7.79 -2.02
CA SER A 267 -10.89 8.18 -3.23
C SER A 267 -11.50 6.99 -3.99
N ARG A 268 -11.17 5.76 -3.62
CA ARG A 268 -11.68 4.52 -4.22
C ARG A 268 -11.63 3.36 -3.22
N PRO A 269 -12.47 2.32 -3.38
CA PRO A 269 -12.31 1.09 -2.61
C PRO A 269 -11.00 0.37 -2.96
N PHE A 270 -10.55 -0.50 -2.06
CA PHE A 270 -9.41 -1.37 -2.32
C PHE A 270 -9.75 -2.44 -3.37
N GLY A 271 -8.88 -2.64 -4.35
CA GLY A 271 -9.05 -3.64 -5.40
C GLY A 271 -8.47 -5.00 -5.01
N VAL A 272 -8.67 -5.44 -3.77
CA VAL A 272 -8.07 -6.66 -3.23
C VAL A 272 -9.08 -7.42 -2.37
N SER A 273 -8.98 -8.76 -2.42
CA SER A 273 -9.62 -9.66 -1.47
C SER A 273 -8.54 -10.42 -0.71
N LEU A 274 -8.80 -10.67 0.58
CA LEU A 274 -7.89 -11.36 1.46
C LEU A 274 -8.51 -12.68 1.95
N LEU A 275 -7.65 -13.69 2.06
CA LEU A 275 -7.91 -14.90 2.84
C LEU A 275 -7.09 -14.80 4.12
N ILE A 276 -7.76 -14.64 5.25
CA ILE A 276 -7.14 -14.50 6.56
C ILE A 276 -7.24 -15.85 7.26
N ALA A 277 -6.10 -16.47 7.49
CA ALA A 277 -5.96 -17.73 8.19
C ALA A 277 -5.38 -17.46 9.57
N GLY A 278 -5.97 -18.05 10.60
CA GLY A 278 -5.42 -17.94 11.94
C GLY A 278 -5.76 -19.12 12.81
N HIS A 279 -5.07 -19.22 13.94
CA HIS A 279 -5.40 -20.18 14.99
C HIS A 279 -5.43 -19.44 16.33
N ASP A 280 -6.62 -19.17 16.83
CA ASP A 280 -6.83 -18.55 18.14
C ASP A 280 -7.35 -19.58 19.16
N GLU A 281 -7.83 -19.11 20.31
CA GLU A 281 -8.38 -19.96 21.36
C GLU A 281 -9.63 -20.74 20.92
N ASN A 282 -10.37 -20.24 19.92
CA ASN A 282 -11.52 -20.93 19.35
C ASN A 282 -11.11 -22.00 18.32
N GLY A 283 -9.81 -22.12 18.04
CA GLY A 283 -9.22 -23.07 17.11
C GLY A 283 -8.88 -22.43 15.75
N PRO A 284 -8.61 -23.26 14.72
CA PRO A 284 -8.29 -22.77 13.40
C PRO A 284 -9.50 -22.11 12.75
N SER A 285 -9.27 -20.95 12.11
CA SER A 285 -10.30 -20.21 11.40
C SER A 285 -9.77 -19.60 10.11
N LEU A 286 -10.63 -19.60 9.09
CA LEU A 286 -10.36 -19.03 7.77
C LEU A 286 -11.47 -18.02 7.46
N TYR A 287 -11.09 -16.79 7.14
CA TYR A 287 -12.00 -15.72 6.75
C TYR A 287 -11.68 -15.25 5.33
N TYR A 288 -12.73 -14.93 4.58
CA TYR A 288 -12.65 -14.29 3.28
C TYR A 288 -13.19 -12.87 3.40
N THR A 289 -12.45 -11.88 2.90
CA THR A 289 -12.86 -10.48 2.84
C THR A 289 -13.04 -10.03 1.41
N ASP A 290 -13.96 -9.10 1.18
CA ASP A 290 -14.16 -8.45 -0.11
C ASP A 290 -13.99 -6.91 -0.02
N PRO A 291 -13.86 -6.22 -1.16
CA PRO A 291 -13.77 -4.76 -1.21
C PRO A 291 -14.97 -4.02 -0.66
N SER A 292 -16.08 -4.71 -0.42
CA SER A 292 -17.28 -4.12 0.18
C SER A 292 -17.14 -3.90 1.68
N GLY A 293 -16.04 -4.39 2.29
CA GLY A 293 -15.86 -4.38 3.74
C GLY A 293 -16.67 -5.47 4.43
N THR A 294 -17.11 -6.50 3.70
CA THR A 294 -17.79 -7.65 4.28
C THR A 294 -16.81 -8.82 4.42
N PHE A 295 -17.01 -9.63 5.44
CA PHE A 295 -16.24 -10.85 5.63
C PHE A 295 -17.11 -12.05 5.99
N TRP A 296 -16.64 -13.24 5.63
CA TRP A 296 -17.31 -14.50 5.94
C TRP A 296 -16.31 -15.55 6.41
N GLN A 297 -16.66 -16.26 7.48
CA GLN A 297 -15.91 -17.42 7.92
C GLN A 297 -16.18 -18.59 6.96
N CYS A 298 -15.11 -19.20 6.45
CA CYS A 298 -15.15 -20.23 5.44
C CYS A 298 -14.48 -21.52 5.93
N ASN A 299 -14.89 -22.67 5.39
CA ASN A 299 -14.16 -23.93 5.59
C ASN A 299 -13.10 -24.13 4.50
N ALA A 300 -13.40 -23.70 3.28
CA ALA A 300 -12.45 -23.58 2.19
C ALA A 300 -12.93 -22.47 1.27
N LYS A 301 -12.01 -21.75 0.61
CA LYS A 301 -12.33 -20.69 -0.34
C LYS A 301 -11.19 -20.45 -1.30
N ALA A 302 -11.51 -20.23 -2.58
CA ALA A 302 -10.58 -19.70 -3.57
C ALA A 302 -10.91 -18.25 -3.96
N ILE A 303 -9.87 -17.47 -4.27
CA ILE A 303 -9.95 -16.09 -4.78
C ILE A 303 -8.98 -15.91 -5.96
N GLY A 304 -9.20 -14.91 -6.79
CA GLY A 304 -8.39 -14.64 -7.99
C GLY A 304 -8.97 -15.24 -9.27
N SER A 305 -8.20 -15.25 -10.36
CA SER A 305 -8.71 -15.62 -11.69
C SER A 305 -9.17 -17.06 -11.83
N GLY A 306 -8.55 -17.99 -11.09
CA GLY A 306 -8.92 -19.39 -11.08
C GLY A 306 -10.03 -19.74 -10.07
N SER A 307 -10.66 -18.76 -9.41
CA SER A 307 -11.52 -19.02 -8.25
C SER A 307 -12.76 -19.84 -8.56
N GLU A 308 -13.42 -19.64 -9.71
CA GLU A 308 -14.66 -20.36 -10.06
C GLU A 308 -14.42 -21.87 -10.26
N GLY A 309 -13.34 -22.21 -10.98
CA GLY A 309 -12.90 -23.60 -11.15
C GLY A 309 -12.42 -24.20 -9.84
N ALA A 310 -11.61 -23.45 -9.08
CA ALA A 310 -11.08 -23.91 -7.80
C ALA A 310 -12.19 -24.13 -6.75
N ASP A 311 -13.17 -23.24 -6.62
CA ASP A 311 -14.29 -23.39 -5.69
C ASP A 311 -15.12 -24.64 -6.04
N SER A 312 -15.29 -24.96 -7.34
CA SER A 312 -15.97 -26.18 -7.78
C SER A 312 -15.21 -27.44 -7.35
N SER A 313 -13.89 -27.48 -7.57
CA SER A 313 -13.05 -28.61 -7.13
C SER A 313 -12.97 -28.74 -5.61
N LEU A 314 -12.98 -27.61 -4.88
CA LEU A 314 -13.04 -27.61 -3.42
C LEU A 314 -14.35 -28.22 -2.91
N GLN A 315 -15.49 -27.92 -3.53
CA GLN A 315 -16.78 -28.50 -3.12
C GLN A 315 -16.80 -30.02 -3.24
N GLU A 316 -16.10 -30.59 -4.21
CA GLU A 316 -16.05 -32.05 -4.43
C GLU A 316 -15.03 -32.75 -3.52
N GLN A 317 -13.87 -32.14 -3.27
CA GLN A 317 -12.75 -32.76 -2.56
C GLN A 317 -12.72 -32.44 -1.06
N PHE A 318 -13.42 -31.39 -0.62
CA PHE A 318 -13.36 -30.94 0.77
C PHE A 318 -14.09 -31.90 1.74
N ASN A 319 -13.44 -32.18 2.86
CA ASN A 319 -14.04 -32.85 4.02
C ASN A 319 -13.61 -32.12 5.31
N LYS A 320 -14.49 -32.10 6.32
CA LYS A 320 -14.20 -31.54 7.65
C LYS A 320 -13.13 -32.33 8.42
N GLU A 321 -12.84 -33.56 8.00
CA GLU A 321 -11.91 -34.47 8.67
C GLU A 321 -10.55 -34.56 7.99
N LEU A 322 -10.25 -33.65 7.05
CA LEU A 322 -8.95 -33.59 6.40
C LEU A 322 -7.83 -33.33 7.41
N THR A 323 -6.73 -34.04 7.23
CA THR A 323 -5.45 -33.72 7.86
C THR A 323 -4.78 -32.54 7.17
N LEU A 324 -3.81 -31.90 7.84
CA LEU A 324 -3.05 -30.79 7.23
C LEU A 324 -2.32 -31.22 5.95
N GLU A 325 -1.71 -32.42 5.94
CA GLU A 325 -0.98 -32.91 4.76
C GLU A 325 -1.90 -33.20 3.56
N GLU A 326 -3.10 -33.73 3.81
CA GLU A 326 -4.12 -33.91 2.78
C GLU A 326 -4.61 -32.56 2.26
N ALA A 327 -4.83 -31.58 3.15
CA ALA A 327 -5.24 -30.24 2.76
C ALA A 327 -4.18 -29.53 1.90
N GLU A 328 -2.88 -29.67 2.22
CA GLU A 328 -1.77 -29.19 1.38
C GLU A 328 -1.81 -29.82 -0.02
N SER A 329 -2.02 -31.14 -0.09
CA SER A 329 -2.04 -31.89 -1.34
C SER A 329 -3.26 -31.52 -2.19
N ILE A 330 -4.44 -31.36 -1.57
CA ILE A 330 -5.66 -30.91 -2.25
C ILE A 330 -5.50 -29.48 -2.76
N ALA A 331 -5.02 -28.55 -1.92
CA ALA A 331 -4.83 -27.16 -2.31
C ALA A 331 -3.91 -27.03 -3.52
N LEU A 332 -2.79 -27.75 -3.51
CA LEU A 332 -1.81 -27.71 -4.59
C LEU A 332 -2.28 -28.45 -5.85
N SER A 333 -3.03 -29.54 -5.70
CA SER A 333 -3.68 -30.25 -6.81
C SER A 333 -4.67 -29.36 -7.54
N ILE A 334 -5.51 -28.62 -6.79
CA ILE A 334 -6.46 -27.67 -7.36
C ILE A 334 -5.72 -26.51 -8.01
N LEU A 335 -4.68 -25.96 -7.36
CA LEU A 335 -3.86 -24.90 -7.94
C LEU A 335 -3.25 -25.34 -9.29
N LYS A 336 -2.75 -26.57 -9.37
CA LYS A 336 -2.23 -27.18 -10.61
C LYS A 336 -3.26 -27.29 -11.73
N GLN A 337 -4.54 -27.41 -11.41
CA GLN A 337 -5.63 -27.49 -12.41
C GLN A 337 -6.00 -26.11 -12.98
N VAL A 338 -5.88 -25.05 -12.16
CA VAL A 338 -6.30 -23.69 -12.53
C VAL A 338 -5.16 -22.79 -12.98
N MET A 339 -3.90 -23.19 -12.73
CA MET A 339 -2.71 -22.49 -13.21
C MET A 339 -2.44 -22.77 -14.70
N GLU A 340 -2.01 -21.73 -15.42
CA GLU A 340 -1.57 -21.86 -16.82
C GLU A 340 -0.17 -22.49 -16.93
N GLU A 341 0.70 -22.20 -15.95
CA GLU A 341 2.06 -22.73 -15.87
C GLU A 341 2.13 -24.00 -15.03
N LYS A 342 3.18 -24.80 -15.27
CA LYS A 342 3.46 -25.96 -14.42
C LYS A 342 3.83 -25.49 -13.02
N VAL A 343 3.27 -26.16 -12.00
CA VAL A 343 3.64 -25.93 -10.60
C VAL A 343 5.11 -26.25 -10.38
N THR A 344 5.84 -25.29 -9.83
CA THR A 344 7.24 -25.37 -9.43
C THR A 344 7.41 -24.71 -8.05
N PRO A 345 8.49 -25.01 -7.30
CA PRO A 345 8.71 -24.37 -6.00
C PRO A 345 8.95 -22.85 -6.08
N ASN A 346 9.16 -22.30 -7.29
CA ASN A 346 9.41 -20.87 -7.47
C ASN A 346 8.15 -20.07 -7.83
N ASN A 347 7.12 -20.72 -8.38
CA ASN A 347 5.88 -20.05 -8.82
C ASN A 347 4.67 -20.34 -7.91
N VAL A 348 4.87 -21.01 -6.79
CA VAL A 348 3.85 -21.24 -5.77
C VAL A 348 4.45 -20.98 -4.39
N ASP A 349 3.65 -20.37 -3.51
CA ASP A 349 3.93 -20.34 -2.07
C ASP A 349 2.85 -21.07 -1.30
N ILE A 350 3.27 -21.73 -0.22
CA ILE A 350 2.38 -22.40 0.73
C ILE A 350 2.69 -21.87 2.12
N ALA A 351 1.67 -21.62 2.91
CA ALA A 351 1.81 -21.36 4.34
C ALA A 351 0.79 -22.19 5.10
N LYS A 352 1.13 -22.51 6.36
CA LYS A 352 0.17 -23.08 7.31
C LYS A 352 0.11 -22.23 8.57
N VAL A 353 -1.03 -22.31 9.25
CA VAL A 353 -1.21 -21.78 10.59
C VAL A 353 -1.67 -22.92 11.49
N ALA A 354 -0.74 -23.46 12.29
CA ALA A 354 -0.98 -24.65 13.12
C ALA A 354 0.02 -24.79 14.28
N PRO A 355 -0.24 -24.20 15.46
CA PRO A 355 -1.05 -22.99 15.71
C PRO A 355 -0.33 -21.70 15.30
N ASN A 356 1.00 -21.76 15.12
CA ASN A 356 1.79 -20.63 14.66
C ASN A 356 1.80 -20.58 13.13
N TYR A 357 1.95 -19.37 12.60
CA TYR A 357 2.20 -19.12 11.19
C TYR A 357 3.56 -19.71 10.78
N HIS A 358 3.58 -20.43 9.65
CA HIS A 358 4.80 -20.93 9.02
C HIS A 358 4.68 -20.82 7.50
N LEU A 359 5.51 -19.97 6.90
CA LEU A 359 5.68 -19.89 5.45
C LEU A 359 6.68 -20.95 4.99
N TYR A 360 6.28 -21.74 3.99
CA TYR A 360 7.10 -22.86 3.53
C TYR A 360 8.30 -22.34 2.74
N THR A 361 9.45 -22.94 3.00
CA THR A 361 10.64 -22.77 2.18
C THR A 361 10.46 -23.48 0.83
N PRO A 362 11.21 -23.09 -0.22
CA PRO A 362 11.12 -23.75 -1.53
C PRO A 362 11.32 -25.28 -1.47
N ALA A 363 12.15 -25.76 -0.54
CA ALA A 363 12.39 -27.19 -0.33
C ALA A 363 11.17 -27.91 0.29
N GLU A 364 10.47 -27.26 1.21
CA GLU A 364 9.21 -27.80 1.78
C GLU A 364 8.12 -27.82 0.72
N VAL A 365 8.00 -26.76 -0.11
CA VAL A 365 7.07 -26.74 -1.25
C VAL A 365 7.38 -27.86 -2.24
N GLU A 366 8.66 -28.12 -2.54
CA GLU A 366 9.08 -29.23 -3.40
C GLU A 366 8.67 -30.59 -2.82
N ALA A 367 8.77 -30.77 -1.49
CA ALA A 367 8.30 -31.99 -0.82
C ALA A 367 6.78 -32.18 -0.96
N VAL A 368 5.99 -31.10 -0.88
CA VAL A 368 4.53 -31.17 -1.13
C VAL A 368 4.26 -31.52 -2.59
N ILE A 369 4.97 -30.89 -3.54
CA ILE A 369 4.84 -31.18 -4.98
C ILE A 369 5.15 -32.66 -5.27
N ALA A 370 6.15 -33.24 -4.61
CA ALA A 370 6.53 -34.63 -4.80
C ALA A 370 5.47 -35.65 -4.31
N ARG A 371 4.50 -35.22 -3.48
CA ARG A 371 3.36 -36.06 -3.06
C ARG A 371 2.20 -36.05 -4.06
N LEU A 372 2.18 -35.11 -5.00
CA LEU A 372 1.17 -35.01 -6.08
C LEU A 372 1.48 -35.98 -7.24
#